data_AF-A0A248ZZE6-F1
#
_entry.id   AF-A0A248ZZE6-F1
#
_cell.length_a   1.000
_cell.length_b   1.000
_cell.length_c   1.000
_cell.angle_alpha   90.00
_cell.angle_beta   90.00
_cell.angle_gamma   90.00
#
_symmetry.space_group_name_H-M   'P 1'
#
loop_
_entity.id
_entity.type
_entity.pdbx_description
1 polymer ?
#
loop_
_entity_poly.entity_id
_entity_poly.type
_entity_poly.pdbx_seq_one_letter_code
_entity_poly.pdbx_strand_id
1 'polypeptide(L)'
;MGIKVLFGTKISAELQYLPEKDLVKILQFKQHVEIYGLENLAGRNKSSDDVPTNDPYWAEKVAKAQKYSLWHYHIGIPEYDTSQGFGNYTSEYILHYVKGENFIQIVDFTSHPPFKLPSESYLQN
;
A
#
# COMPACT_ATOMS: atom_id res chain seq x y z
N MET A 1 -16.09 6.84 -13.98
CA MET A 1 -14.85 6.23 -14.50
C MET A 1 -14.18 5.55 -13.32
N GLY A 2 -13.96 4.23 -13.38
CA GLY A 2 -13.34 3.48 -12.28
C GLY A 2 -11.82 3.65 -12.24
N ILE A 3 -11.21 3.47 -11.07
CA ILE A 3 -9.76 3.47 -10.92
C ILE A 3 -9.22 2.13 -11.43
N LYS A 4 -8.23 2.13 -12.32
CA LYS A 4 -7.57 0.89 -12.74
C LYS A 4 -6.55 0.44 -11.69
N VAL A 5 -6.58 -0.83 -11.28
CA VAL A 5 -5.56 -1.37 -10.35
C VAL A 5 -4.59 -2.28 -11.11
N LEU A 6 -3.32 -1.91 -11.08
CA LEU A 6 -2.21 -2.63 -11.71
C LEU A 6 -1.31 -3.27 -10.66
N PHE A 7 -0.50 -4.24 -11.09
CA PHE A 7 0.61 -4.77 -10.30
C PHE A 7 1.94 -4.42 -10.99
N GLY A 8 2.93 -4.03 -10.21
CA GLY A 8 4.31 -3.85 -10.68
C GLY A 8 4.93 -5.19 -11.10
N THR A 9 5.93 -5.14 -11.98
CA THR A 9 6.58 -6.33 -12.56
C THR A 9 7.08 -7.28 -11.47
N LYS A 10 7.79 -6.74 -10.47
CA LYS A 10 8.41 -7.53 -9.41
C LYS A 10 7.39 -8.16 -8.45
N ILE A 11 6.46 -7.38 -7.90
CA ILE A 11 5.41 -7.92 -7.02
C ILE A 11 4.55 -8.95 -7.75
N SER A 12 4.25 -8.76 -9.04
CA SER A 12 3.49 -9.73 -9.84
C SER A 12 4.15 -11.11 -9.88
N ALA A 13 5.48 -11.14 -10.00
CA ALA A 13 6.24 -12.39 -9.98
C ALA A 13 6.26 -13.06 -8.58
N GLU A 14 6.06 -12.27 -7.53
CA GLU A 14 6.10 -12.72 -6.13
C GLU A 14 4.73 -13.14 -5.58
N LEU A 15 3.63 -12.62 -6.15
CA LEU A 15 2.25 -12.94 -5.71
C LEU A 15 1.97 -14.45 -5.65
N GLN A 16 2.56 -15.23 -6.56
CA GLN A 16 2.39 -16.69 -6.62
C GLN A 16 2.97 -17.43 -5.40
N TYR A 17 3.86 -16.79 -4.64
CA TYR A 17 4.50 -17.37 -3.46
C TYR A 17 3.81 -16.96 -2.16
N LEU A 18 2.79 -16.09 -2.22
CA LEU A 18 2.03 -15.68 -1.05
C LEU A 18 1.05 -16.78 -0.61
N PRO A 19 0.78 -16.91 0.70
CA PRO A 19 -0.33 -17.72 1.17
C PRO A 19 -1.64 -17.29 0.51
N GLU A 20 -2.48 -18.26 0.14
CA GLU A 20 -3.76 -18.00 -0.55
C GLU A 20 -4.63 -16.97 0.18
N LYS A 21 -4.72 -17.09 1.52
CA LYS A 21 -5.47 -16.16 2.38
C LYS A 21 -5.01 -14.70 2.27
N ASP A 22 -3.72 -14.48 2.02
CA ASP A 22 -3.13 -13.15 1.92
C ASP A 22 -3.33 -12.61 0.51
N LEU A 23 -3.17 -13.46 -0.51
CA LEU A 23 -3.50 -13.13 -1.91
C LEU A 23 -4.96 -12.72 -2.05
N VAL A 24 -5.90 -13.41 -1.39
CA VAL A 24 -7.33 -13.05 -1.38
C VAL A 24 -7.53 -11.62 -0.87
N LYS A 25 -6.84 -11.20 0.20
CA LYS A 25 -6.96 -9.83 0.73
C LYS A 25 -6.41 -8.79 -0.25
N ILE A 26 -5.33 -9.11 -0.96
CA ILE A 26 -4.79 -8.25 -2.03
C ILE A 26 -5.79 -8.10 -3.18
N LEU A 27 -6.41 -9.20 -3.60
CA LEU A 27 -7.43 -9.19 -4.66
C LEU A 27 -8.71 -8.48 -4.23
N GLN A 28 -9.11 -8.61 -2.96
CA GLN A 28 -10.24 -7.86 -2.39
C GLN A 28 -9.96 -6.36 -2.39
N PHE A 29 -8.75 -5.93 -2.00
CA PHE A 29 -8.36 -4.53 -2.10
C PHE A 29 -8.41 -4.03 -3.54
N LYS A 30 -7.83 -4.80 -4.49
CA LYS A 30 -7.90 -4.48 -5.92
C LYS A 30 -9.35 -4.33 -6.39
N GLN A 31 -10.20 -5.31 -6.14
CA GLN A 31 -11.60 -5.29 -6.56
C GLN A 31 -12.36 -4.10 -5.95
N HIS A 32 -12.14 -3.82 -4.66
CA HIS A 32 -12.74 -2.67 -4.00
C HIS A 32 -12.36 -1.37 -4.69
N VAL A 33 -11.06 -1.16 -4.95
CA VAL A 33 -10.58 0.08 -5.57
C VAL A 33 -11.08 0.23 -7.01
N GLU A 34 -11.23 -0.86 -7.76
CA GLU A 34 -11.78 -0.82 -9.11
C GLU A 34 -13.27 -0.43 -9.15
N ILE A 35 -14.04 -0.80 -8.12
CA ILE A 35 -15.49 -0.54 -8.04
C ILE A 35 -15.79 0.79 -7.35
N TYR A 36 -15.16 1.05 -6.21
CA TYR A 36 -15.48 2.14 -5.29
C TYR A 36 -14.38 3.20 -5.18
N GLY A 37 -13.25 3.02 -5.86
CA GLY A 37 -12.08 3.86 -5.67
C GLY A 37 -11.46 3.71 -4.28
N LEU A 38 -10.85 4.77 -3.78
CA LEU A 38 -10.21 4.78 -2.45
C LEU A 38 -11.19 5.15 -1.30
N GLU A 39 -12.49 5.18 -1.58
CA GLU A 39 -13.53 5.47 -0.59
C GLU A 39 -13.89 4.22 0.22
N ASN A 40 -14.38 4.38 1.44
CA ASN A 40 -14.88 3.29 2.29
C ASN A 40 -13.91 2.12 2.48
N LEU A 41 -12.60 2.39 2.45
CA LEU A 41 -11.59 1.43 2.84
C LEU A 41 -11.64 1.23 4.36
N ALA A 42 -11.49 -0.01 4.83
CA ALA A 42 -11.51 -0.31 6.26
C ALA A 42 -10.17 0.03 6.94
N GLY A 43 -9.07 -0.32 6.27
CA GLY A 43 -7.72 -0.03 6.72
C GLY A 43 -7.36 1.45 6.55
N ARG A 44 -6.36 1.89 7.32
CA ARG A 44 -5.76 3.21 7.13
C ARG A 44 -5.06 3.25 5.77
N ASN A 45 -5.43 4.22 4.96
CA ASN A 45 -4.83 4.54 3.66
C ASN A 45 -4.22 5.94 3.73
N LYS A 46 -2.91 6.07 3.53
CA LYS A 46 -2.24 7.39 3.62
C LYS A 46 -1.07 7.52 2.66
N SER A 47 -0.74 8.78 2.38
CA SER A 47 0.47 9.12 1.64
C SER A 47 1.71 8.65 2.40
N SER A 48 2.67 8.12 1.67
CA SER A 48 3.92 7.59 2.25
C SER A 48 4.93 8.69 2.58
N ASP A 49 4.63 9.96 2.27
CA ASP A 49 5.41 11.14 2.68
C ASP A 49 5.00 11.67 4.07
N ASP A 50 3.90 11.18 4.65
CA ASP A 50 3.50 11.49 6.02
C ASP A 50 4.32 10.66 7.02
N VAL A 51 5.61 10.98 7.08
CA VAL A 51 6.65 10.39 7.94
C VAL A 51 6.91 11.34 9.13
N PRO A 52 7.06 10.84 10.37
CA PRO A 52 7.41 11.66 11.51
C PRO A 52 8.69 12.48 11.27
N THR A 53 8.67 13.78 11.57
CA THR A 53 9.79 14.71 11.31
C THR A 53 11.06 14.40 12.11
N ASN A 54 10.95 13.59 13.16
CA ASN A 54 12.08 13.09 13.95
C ASN A 54 12.67 11.77 13.41
N ASP A 55 12.17 11.22 12.29
CA ASP A 55 12.79 10.08 11.62
C ASP A 55 14.18 10.50 11.06
N PRO A 56 15.25 9.75 11.36
CA PRO A 56 16.60 10.12 10.91
C PRO A 56 16.76 10.16 9.39
N TYR A 57 15.84 9.52 8.65
CA TYR A 57 15.80 9.49 7.18
C TYR A 57 14.61 10.28 6.62
N TRP A 58 14.01 11.18 7.41
CA TRP A 58 12.78 11.90 7.04
C TRP A 58 12.85 12.54 5.65
N ALA A 59 13.88 13.36 5.39
CA ALA A 59 14.02 14.08 4.13
C ALA A 59 14.13 13.15 2.92
N GLU A 60 14.88 12.05 3.05
CA GLU A 60 15.04 11.05 1.99
C GLU A 60 13.72 10.32 1.72
N LYS A 61 13.02 9.89 2.78
CA LYS A 61 11.74 9.19 2.66
C LYS A 61 10.68 10.07 2.03
N VAL A 62 10.54 11.32 2.48
CA VAL A 62 9.60 12.30 1.92
C VAL A 62 9.89 12.54 0.45
N ALA A 63 11.14 12.83 0.09
CA ALA A 63 11.53 13.08 -1.30
C ALA A 63 11.23 11.89 -2.21
N LYS A 64 11.53 10.67 -1.74
CA LYS A 64 11.25 9.43 -2.49
C LYS A 64 9.75 9.18 -2.63
N ALA A 65 8.98 9.34 -1.56
CA ALA A 65 7.53 9.14 -1.58
C ALA A 65 6.84 10.12 -2.54
N GLN A 66 7.25 11.39 -2.54
CA GLN A 66 6.73 12.41 -3.45
C GLN A 66 7.14 12.16 -4.91
N LYS A 67 8.41 11.81 -5.16
CA LYS A 67 8.92 11.51 -6.50
C LYS A 67 8.09 10.42 -7.21
N TYR A 68 7.68 9.39 -6.47
CA TYR A 68 6.96 8.24 -7.01
C TYR A 68 5.48 8.22 -6.66
N SER A 69 4.92 9.30 -6.09
CA SER A 69 3.52 9.37 -5.64
C SER A 69 3.11 8.15 -4.79
N LEU A 70 3.95 7.77 -3.82
CA LEU A 70 3.76 6.56 -3.03
C LEU A 70 2.72 6.75 -1.94
N TRP A 71 1.87 5.75 -1.82
CA TRP A 71 0.88 5.58 -0.77
C TRP A 71 1.02 4.20 -0.15
N HIS A 72 0.45 4.03 1.03
CA HIS A 72 0.34 2.72 1.64
C HIS A 72 -1.02 2.49 2.30
N TYR A 73 -1.42 1.22 2.32
CA TYR A 73 -2.68 0.75 2.87
C TYR A 73 -2.45 -0.44 3.79
N HIS A 74 -2.96 -0.38 5.03
CA HIS A 74 -3.02 -1.53 5.92
C HIS A 74 -4.07 -2.52 5.43
N ILE A 75 -3.68 -3.77 5.16
CA ILE A 75 -4.53 -4.73 4.46
C ILE A 75 -5.22 -5.76 5.38
N GLY A 76 -5.05 -5.63 6.69
CA GLY A 76 -5.69 -6.52 7.67
C GLY A 76 -5.00 -7.87 7.78
N ILE A 77 -3.67 -7.92 7.61
CA ILE A 77 -2.85 -9.12 7.83
C ILE A 77 -1.91 -8.88 9.02
N PRO A 78 -1.85 -9.79 10.03
CA PRO A 78 -2.69 -10.98 10.15
C PRO A 78 -4.19 -10.65 10.36
N GLU A 79 -4.48 -9.57 11.10
CA GLU A 79 -5.81 -9.03 11.33
C GLU A 79 -5.76 -7.51 11.51
N TYR A 80 -6.93 -6.86 11.52
CA TYR A 80 -7.05 -5.44 11.82
C TYR A 80 -7.12 -5.19 13.33
N ASP A 81 -6.30 -4.27 13.81
CA ASP A 81 -6.60 -3.50 15.02
C ASP A 81 -7.67 -2.45 14.67
N THR A 82 -8.83 -2.59 15.31
CA THR A 82 -10.01 -1.76 15.06
C THR A 82 -10.21 -0.63 16.07
N SER A 83 -9.27 -0.46 17.02
CA SER A 83 -9.36 0.52 18.11
C SER A 83 -9.49 1.97 17.65
N GLN A 84 -9.03 2.28 16.42
CA GLN A 84 -9.01 3.63 15.85
C GLN A 84 -10.27 3.96 15.02
N GLY A 85 -11.24 3.04 14.92
CA GLY A 85 -12.45 3.22 14.13
C GLY A 85 -12.28 2.97 12.62
N PHE A 86 -13.41 2.78 11.93
CA PHE A 86 -13.45 2.41 10.51
C PHE A 86 -12.71 3.44 9.63
N GLY A 87 -11.93 2.97 8.65
CA GLY A 87 -11.05 3.80 7.82
C GLY A 87 -9.70 4.09 8.44
N ASN A 88 -9.49 3.71 9.70
CA ASN A 88 -8.23 3.88 10.42
C ASN A 88 -7.68 2.57 10.98
N TYR A 89 -8.23 1.43 10.57
CA TYR A 89 -7.75 0.14 11.05
C TYR A 89 -6.30 -0.08 10.63
N THR A 90 -5.49 -0.57 11.54
CA THR A 90 -4.08 -0.88 11.27
C THR A 90 -3.86 -2.39 11.32
N SER A 91 -2.85 -2.86 10.61
CA SER A 91 -2.40 -4.25 10.62
C SER A 91 -0.90 -4.29 10.37
N GLU A 92 -0.25 -5.41 10.67
CA GLU A 92 1.20 -5.54 10.46
C GLU A 92 1.59 -5.35 9.00
N TYR A 93 0.86 -5.95 8.05
CA TYR A 93 1.23 -5.84 6.64
C TYR A 93 0.50 -4.70 5.95
N ILE A 94 1.24 -4.07 5.03
CA ILE A 94 0.79 -2.97 4.19
C ILE A 94 1.04 -3.29 2.71
N LEU A 95 0.19 -2.75 1.85
CA LEU A 95 0.47 -2.59 0.43
C LEU A 95 1.10 -1.24 0.19
N HIS A 96 2.19 -1.20 -0.57
CA HIS A 96 2.69 0.04 -1.16
C HIS A 96 2.19 0.14 -2.59
N TYR A 97 1.75 1.32 -2.98
CA TYR A 97 1.30 1.57 -4.34
C TYR A 97 1.63 2.97 -4.82
N VAL A 98 1.83 3.09 -6.13
CA VAL A 98 1.90 4.37 -6.84
C VAL A 98 0.47 4.83 -7.12
N LYS A 99 0.14 6.06 -6.75
CA LYS A 99 -1.16 6.67 -7.04
C LYS A 99 -1.05 7.60 -8.24
N GLY A 100 -1.69 7.22 -9.34
CA GLY A 100 -1.90 8.06 -10.53
C GLY A 100 -3.26 8.76 -10.52
N GLU A 101 -3.57 9.46 -11.61
CA GLU A 101 -4.84 10.20 -11.75
C GLU A 101 -6.05 9.26 -11.86
N ASN A 102 -5.94 8.19 -12.67
CA ASN A 102 -7.01 7.21 -12.91
C ASN A 102 -6.54 5.76 -12.69
N PHE A 103 -5.44 5.57 -11.97
CA PHE A 103 -4.92 4.25 -11.64
C PHE A 103 -4.22 4.22 -10.29
N ILE A 104 -4.13 3.03 -9.72
CA ILE A 104 -3.10 2.70 -8.74
C ILE A 104 -2.28 1.53 -9.28
N GLN A 105 -0.99 1.50 -8.95
CA GLN A 105 -0.12 0.38 -9.24
C GLN A 105 0.46 -0.14 -7.92
N ILE A 106 0.01 -1.32 -7.50
CA ILE A 106 0.57 -2.00 -6.33
C ILE A 106 1.99 -2.40 -6.69
N VAL A 107 2.97 -1.93 -5.92
CA VAL A 107 4.39 -2.12 -6.20
C VAL A 107 5.08 -3.02 -5.18
N ASP A 108 4.61 -3.10 -3.94
CA ASP A 108 5.27 -3.88 -2.89
C ASP A 108 4.28 -4.30 -1.79
N PHE A 109 4.63 -5.34 -1.04
CA PHE A 109 3.87 -5.88 0.09
C PHE A 109 4.84 -6.24 1.22
N THR A 110 4.78 -5.49 2.32
CA THR A 110 5.76 -5.61 3.41
C THR A 110 5.11 -5.49 4.78
N SER A 111 5.77 -6.00 5.82
CA SER A 111 5.41 -5.74 7.22
C SER A 111 5.87 -4.35 7.69
N HIS A 112 5.12 -3.78 8.63
CA HIS A 112 5.37 -2.53 9.33
C HIS A 112 4.75 -2.63 10.74
N PRO A 113 5.43 -2.20 11.83
CA PRO A 113 6.68 -1.43 11.90
C PRO A 113 8.01 -2.22 11.78
N PRO A 114 9.15 -1.55 11.45
CA PRO A 114 9.30 -0.13 11.10
C PRO A 114 8.86 0.18 9.67
N PHE A 115 8.48 1.44 9.39
CA PHE A 115 8.07 1.84 8.03
C PHE A 115 9.27 1.95 7.09
N LYS A 116 9.24 1.18 6.01
CA LYS A 116 10.23 1.20 4.93
C LYS A 116 9.51 1.42 3.62
N LEU A 117 10.04 2.33 2.80
CA LEU A 117 9.58 2.50 1.43
C LEU A 117 10.06 1.32 0.57
N PRO A 118 9.35 1.01 -0.53
CA PRO A 118 9.81 0.02 -1.50
C PRO A 118 11.22 0.31 -2.00
N SER A 119 12.01 -0.73 -2.21
CA SER A 119 13.31 -0.57 -2.88
C SER A 119 13.13 -0.10 -4.33
N GLU A 120 14.13 0.55 -4.91
CA GLU A 120 14.06 1.04 -6.31
C GLU A 120 13.71 -0.10 -7.30
N SER A 121 14.12 -1.34 -7.03
CA SER A 121 13.82 -2.49 -7.89
C SER A 121 12.33 -2.82 -8.01
N TYR A 122 11.49 -2.37 -7.07
CA TYR A 122 10.02 -2.50 -7.15
C TYR A 122 9.36 -1.30 -7.85
N LEU A 123 10.11 -0.22 -8.07
CA LEU A 123 9.62 1.04 -8.66
C LEU A 123 10.05 1.22 -10.12
N GLN A 124 10.87 0.31 -10.64
CA GLN A 124 11.27 0.24 -12.05
C GLN A 124 10.25 -0.61 -12.82
N ASN A 125 9.83 -0.12 -13.99
CA ASN A 125 8.91 -0.83 -14.89
C ASN A 125 9.61 -1.93 -15.68
#